data_AF-A0A5B8EB87-F1
#
_entry.id   AF-A0A5B8EB87-F1
#
_cell.length_a   1.000
_cell.length_b   1.000
_cell.length_c   1.000
_cell.angle_alpha   90.00
_cell.angle_beta   90.00
_cell.angle_gamma   90.00
#
_symmetry.space_group_name_H-M   'P 1'
#
loop_
_entity.id
_entity.type
_entity.pdbx_description
1 polymer ?
#
loop_
_entity_poly.entity_id
_entity_poly.type
_entity_poly.pdbx_seq_one_letter_code
_entity_poly.pdbx_strand_id
1 'polypeptide(L)'
;MPNTADLSYAFASSGTLQKLDVGALDTTGVDRIAQTFAMDHNLVEIDGLENWDVSKVTNFTSTFLSDYKIQCLVNLSNWEIQDNAHTDNMFSPSRVATPLMVIVKSGA
;
A
#
# COMPACT_ATOMS: atom_id res chain seq x y z
N MET A 1 3.38 17.91 13.62
CA MET A 1 2.72 17.07 12.59
C MET A 1 2.30 15.79 13.29
N PRO A 2 1.12 15.21 13.00
CA PRO A 2 0.60 14.10 13.81
C PRO A 2 1.53 12.90 13.74
N ASN A 3 1.63 12.23 14.87
CA ASN A 3 2.31 10.97 15.13
C ASN A 3 1.67 9.82 14.32
N THR A 4 1.85 9.75 13.01
CA THR A 4 1.13 8.76 12.20
C THR A 4 1.96 7.50 12.05
N ALA A 5 1.94 6.70 13.11
CA ALA A 5 2.21 5.27 13.00
C ALA A 5 1.18 4.61 12.07
N ASP A 6 -0.05 5.13 11.99
CA ASP A 6 -1.14 4.47 11.28
C ASP A 6 -1.71 5.31 10.13
N LEU A 7 -1.65 4.77 8.91
CA LEU A 7 -2.32 5.28 7.71
C LEU A 7 -3.47 4.36 7.25
N SER A 8 -3.86 3.40 8.08
CA SER A 8 -4.91 2.46 7.72
C SER A 8 -6.20 3.19 7.35
N TYR A 9 -6.86 2.70 6.30
CA TYR A 9 -8.12 3.24 5.76
C TYR A 9 -8.08 4.67 5.20
N ALA A 10 -6.92 5.35 5.13
CA ALA A 10 -6.86 6.78 4.81
C ALA A 10 -7.58 7.18 3.49
N PHE A 11 -7.56 6.30 2.49
CA PHE A 11 -8.18 6.51 1.18
C PHE A 11 -9.16 5.38 0.80
N ALA A 12 -9.59 4.57 1.78
CA ALA A 12 -10.44 3.42 1.52
C ALA A 12 -11.85 3.84 1.09
N SER A 13 -12.44 3.08 0.16
CA SER A 13 -13.86 3.19 -0.22
C SER A 13 -14.30 4.60 -0.63
N SER A 14 -13.41 5.43 -1.17
CA SER A 14 -13.78 6.79 -1.59
C SER A 14 -14.84 6.77 -2.69
N GLY A 15 -14.83 5.74 -3.54
CA GLY A 15 -15.85 5.47 -4.55
C GLY A 15 -15.89 6.50 -5.68
N THR A 16 -15.06 7.53 -5.62
CA THR A 16 -15.00 8.65 -6.57
C THR A 16 -13.59 8.92 -7.08
N LEU A 17 -12.55 8.48 -6.37
CA LEU A 17 -11.17 8.69 -6.80
C LEU A 17 -10.90 7.85 -8.04
N GLN A 18 -10.36 8.50 -9.06
CA GLN A 18 -9.85 7.84 -10.26
C GLN A 18 -8.33 7.84 -10.30
N LYS A 19 -7.73 8.91 -9.78
CA LYS A 19 -6.29 9.10 -9.65
C LYS A 19 -5.99 9.68 -8.29
N LEU A 20 -4.87 9.28 -7.71
CA LEU A 20 -4.43 9.76 -6.41
C LEU A 20 -2.91 9.96 -6.42
N ASP A 21 -2.46 11.15 -6.03
CA ASP A 21 -1.05 11.44 -5.79
C ASP A 21 -0.79 11.37 -4.28
N VAL A 22 0.06 10.44 -3.85
CA VAL A 22 0.48 10.25 -2.46
C VAL A 22 1.97 10.52 -2.25
N GLY A 23 2.65 11.11 -3.23
CA GLY A 23 4.10 11.29 -3.21
C GLY A 23 4.61 12.30 -2.17
N ALA A 24 3.72 13.16 -1.68
CA ALA A 24 4.03 14.16 -0.65
C ALA A 24 3.80 13.68 0.79
N LEU A 25 3.31 12.45 0.99
CA LEU A 25 3.10 11.89 2.33
C LEU A 25 4.43 11.49 2.97
N ASP A 26 4.67 11.96 4.19
CA ASP A 26 5.78 11.48 5.02
C ASP A 26 5.40 10.14 5.66
N THR A 27 5.99 9.05 5.18
CA THR A 27 5.73 7.69 5.70
C THR A 27 6.87 7.16 6.58
N THR A 28 7.90 7.96 6.88
CA THR A 28 9.11 7.51 7.59
C THR A 28 8.86 6.97 9.01
N GLY A 29 7.69 7.26 9.58
CA GLY A 29 7.24 6.81 10.90
C GLY A 29 6.08 5.81 10.90
N VAL A 30 5.57 5.42 9.73
CA VAL A 30 4.35 4.61 9.61
C VAL A 30 4.66 3.14 9.91
N ASP A 31 3.86 2.53 10.78
CA ASP A 31 3.91 1.11 11.14
C ASP A 31 2.71 0.30 10.60
N ARG A 32 1.64 0.95 10.13
CA ARG A 32 0.43 0.32 9.57
C ARG A 32 -0.10 1.07 8.35
N ILE A 33 -0.37 0.32 7.28
CA ILE A 33 -1.04 0.81 6.05
C ILE A 33 -2.19 -0.12 5.63
N ALA A 34 -2.84 -0.74 6.61
CA ALA A 34 -3.89 -1.71 6.35
C ALA A 34 -5.07 -1.05 5.64
N GLN A 35 -5.55 -1.69 4.57
CA GLN A 35 -6.72 -1.20 3.81
C GLN A 35 -6.61 0.23 3.28
N THR A 36 -5.42 0.83 3.19
CA THR A 36 -5.24 2.25 2.87
C THR A 36 -5.95 2.68 1.58
N PHE A 37 -5.95 1.83 0.54
CA PHE A 37 -6.59 2.10 -0.74
C PHE A 37 -7.79 1.19 -1.02
N ALA A 38 -8.15 0.32 -0.07
CA ALA A 38 -9.07 -0.79 -0.29
C ALA A 38 -10.47 -0.35 -0.73
N MET A 39 -11.09 -1.19 -1.55
CA MET A 39 -12.46 -1.09 -2.04
C MET A 39 -12.72 0.20 -2.84
N ASP A 40 -11.69 0.80 -3.43
CA ASP A 40 -11.87 1.89 -4.38
C ASP A 40 -12.02 1.34 -5.81
N HIS A 41 -13.25 0.94 -6.13
CA HIS A 41 -13.58 0.35 -7.42
C HIS A 41 -13.41 1.29 -8.62
N ASN A 42 -13.17 2.59 -8.38
CA ASN A 42 -12.98 3.59 -9.42
C ASN A 42 -11.52 4.03 -9.59
N LEU A 43 -10.65 3.71 -8.63
CA LEU A 43 -9.24 4.07 -8.66
C LEU A 43 -8.52 3.31 -9.78
N VAL A 44 -7.83 4.06 -10.64
CA VAL A 44 -7.13 3.54 -11.82
C VAL A 44 -5.62 3.69 -11.67
N GLU A 45 -5.18 4.71 -10.94
CA GLU A 45 -3.77 5.12 -10.85
C GLU A 45 -3.46 5.70 -9.47
N ILE A 46 -2.31 5.32 -8.92
CA ILE A 46 -1.75 5.88 -7.69
C ILE A 46 -0.30 6.27 -7.99
N ASP A 47 0.00 7.55 -7.87
CA ASP A 47 1.34 8.11 -8.11
C ASP A 47 2.07 8.36 -6.78
N GLY A 48 3.39 8.17 -6.76
CA GLY A 48 4.24 8.50 -5.62
C GLY A 48 4.45 7.38 -4.60
N LEU A 49 3.97 6.16 -4.86
CA LEU A 49 4.22 4.99 -4.00
C LEU A 49 5.71 4.62 -3.90
N GLU A 50 6.52 5.00 -4.90
CA GLU A 50 7.99 4.86 -4.87
C GLU A 50 8.69 5.70 -3.80
N ASN A 51 8.01 6.75 -3.29
CA ASN A 51 8.53 7.63 -2.25
C ASN A 51 8.21 7.13 -0.84
N TRP A 52 7.36 6.11 -0.70
CA TRP A 52 6.96 5.58 0.59
C TRP A 52 8.11 4.77 1.20
N ASP A 53 8.59 5.22 2.36
CA ASP A 53 9.37 4.39 3.28
C ASP A 53 8.43 3.41 3.98
N VAL A 54 8.57 2.12 3.68
CA VAL A 54 7.80 1.02 4.29
C VAL A 54 8.62 0.21 5.30
N SER A 55 9.84 0.63 5.63
CA SER A 55 10.80 -0.14 6.44
C SER A 55 10.31 -0.46 7.86
N LYS A 56 9.36 0.33 8.38
CA LYS A 56 8.75 0.16 9.71
C LYS A 56 7.35 -0.45 9.67
N VAL A 57 6.78 -0.61 8.47
CA VAL A 57 5.41 -1.10 8.32
C VAL A 57 5.36 -2.59 8.61
N THR A 58 4.46 -2.97 9.51
CA THR A 58 4.24 -4.37 9.92
C THR A 58 2.87 -4.89 9.50
N ASN A 59 1.96 -4.00 9.07
CA ASN A 59 0.63 -4.38 8.63
C ASN A 59 0.27 -3.76 7.27
N PHE A 60 0.21 -4.63 6.27
CA PHE A 60 -0.20 -4.39 4.89
C PHE A 60 -1.50 -5.13 4.55
N THR A 61 -2.24 -5.61 5.56
CA THR A 61 -3.44 -6.41 5.36
C THR A 61 -4.40 -5.64 4.46
N SER A 62 -4.76 -6.27 3.34
CA SER A 62 -5.79 -5.77 2.43
C SER A 62 -5.52 -4.36 1.86
N THR A 63 -4.26 -3.89 1.80
CA THR A 63 -3.94 -2.51 1.37
C THR A 63 -4.54 -2.11 0.02
N PHE A 64 -4.58 -3.04 -0.95
CA PHE A 64 -5.18 -2.86 -2.29
C PHE A 64 -6.36 -3.83 -2.52
N LEU A 65 -7.10 -4.17 -1.47
CA LEU A 65 -8.19 -5.14 -1.53
C LEU A 65 -9.32 -4.66 -2.44
N SER A 66 -9.76 -5.50 -3.38
CA SER A 66 -10.88 -5.21 -4.28
C SER A 66 -10.71 -3.96 -5.18
N ASP A 67 -9.49 -3.49 -5.42
CA ASP A 67 -9.26 -2.36 -6.34
C ASP A 67 -9.21 -2.81 -7.81
N TYR A 68 -10.40 -3.11 -8.36
CA TYR A 68 -10.54 -3.81 -9.65
C TYR A 68 -10.06 -3.05 -10.89
N LYS A 69 -9.96 -1.72 -10.81
CA LYS A 69 -9.59 -0.85 -11.94
C LYS A 69 -8.12 -0.49 -11.99
N ILE A 70 -7.38 -0.68 -10.90
CA ILE A 70 -5.92 -0.57 -10.92
C ILE A 70 -5.38 -1.76 -11.71
N GLN A 71 -4.85 -1.50 -12.90
CA GLN A 71 -4.31 -2.55 -13.78
C GLN A 71 -2.84 -2.84 -13.49
N CYS A 72 -2.11 -1.82 -13.03
CA CYS A 72 -0.69 -1.91 -12.70
C CYS A 72 -0.40 -0.93 -11.58
N LEU A 73 0.23 -1.41 -10.50
CA LEU A 73 0.91 -0.53 -9.54
C LEU A 73 2.34 -0.40 -10.03
N VAL A 74 2.70 0.80 -10.49
CA VAL A 74 4.07 1.09 -10.89
C VAL A 74 4.93 1.31 -9.63
N ASN A 75 6.22 0.94 -9.74
CA ASN A 75 7.27 1.30 -8.79
C ASN A 75 7.17 0.80 -7.34
N LEU A 76 6.44 -0.30 -7.08
CA LEU A 76 6.53 -1.00 -5.79
C LEU A 76 7.83 -1.78 -5.60
N SER A 77 8.78 -1.72 -6.54
CA SER A 77 10.05 -2.47 -6.48
C SER A 77 10.94 -2.09 -5.30
N ASN A 78 10.75 -0.89 -4.74
CA ASN A 78 11.50 -0.42 -3.57
C ASN A 78 10.86 -0.85 -2.24
N TRP A 79 9.69 -1.50 -2.28
CA TRP A 79 9.03 -1.97 -1.07
C TRP A 79 9.71 -3.24 -0.57
N GLU A 80 10.49 -3.07 0.49
CA GLU A 80 11.15 -4.15 1.24
C GLU A 80 10.27 -4.57 2.42
N ILE A 81 9.43 -5.58 2.20
CA ILE A 81 8.48 -6.08 3.21
C ILE A 81 9.22 -6.98 4.19
N GLN A 82 9.13 -6.66 5.48
CA GLN A 82 9.74 -7.46 6.54
C GLN A 82 9.07 -8.84 6.66
N ASP A 83 9.84 -9.88 6.98
CA ASP A 83 9.35 -11.26 7.16
C ASP A 83 8.20 -11.39 8.17
N ASN A 84 8.16 -10.54 9.18
CA ASN A 84 7.13 -10.54 10.23
C ASN A 84 5.90 -9.69 9.86
N ALA A 85 5.85 -9.10 8.67
CA ALA A 85 4.76 -8.25 8.26
C ALA A 85 3.53 -9.07 7.82
N HIS A 86 2.35 -8.58 8.19
CA HIS A 86 1.06 -9.14 7.77
C HIS A 86 0.70 -8.62 6.38
N THR A 87 0.59 -9.52 5.39
CA THR A 87 0.26 -9.19 3.99
C THR A 87 -1.04 -9.86 3.51
N ASP A 88 -1.86 -10.32 4.47
CA ASP A 88 -3.09 -11.05 4.19
C ASP A 88 -4.00 -10.26 3.24
N ASN A 89 -4.42 -10.90 2.15
CA ASN A 89 -5.29 -10.32 1.12
C ASN A 89 -4.82 -8.99 0.53
N MET A 90 -3.53 -8.62 0.65
CA MET A 90 -3.00 -7.31 0.23
C MET A 90 -3.43 -6.91 -1.19
N PHE A 91 -3.51 -7.87 -2.11
CA PHE A 91 -3.95 -7.68 -3.50
C PHE A 91 -5.16 -8.55 -3.87
N SER A 92 -5.89 -9.14 -2.92
CA SER A 92 -7.04 -10.01 -3.21
C SER A 92 -8.34 -9.20 -3.26
N PRO A 93 -9.37 -9.56 -4.03
CA PRO A 93 -9.35 -10.13 -5.37
C PRO A 93 -8.95 -9.09 -6.44
N SER A 94 -7.99 -8.20 -6.16
CA SER A 94 -7.58 -7.16 -7.10
C SER A 94 -7.02 -7.77 -8.40
N ARG A 95 -7.16 -7.04 -9.50
CA ARG A 95 -6.60 -7.44 -10.80
C ARG A 95 -5.19 -6.92 -11.02
N VAL A 96 -4.59 -6.34 -9.98
CA VAL A 96 -3.25 -5.78 -10.03
C VAL A 96 -2.27 -6.90 -10.35
N ALA A 97 -1.50 -6.73 -11.41
CA ALA A 97 -0.32 -7.56 -11.62
C ALA A 97 0.61 -7.34 -10.41
N THR A 98 0.77 -8.35 -9.57
CA THR A 98 1.59 -8.24 -8.36
C THR A 98 3.02 -7.89 -8.75
N PRO A 99 3.54 -6.70 -8.38
CA PRO A 99 4.93 -6.38 -8.63
C PRO A 99 5.83 -7.38 -7.90
N LEU A 100 7.04 -7.58 -8.44
CA LEU A 100 8.08 -8.32 -7.71
C LEU A 100 8.42 -7.52 -6.45
N MET A 101 7.91 -7.97 -5.30
CA MET A 101 8.25 -7.42 -3.99
C MET A 101 9.40 -8.23 -3.39
N VAL A 102 10.31 -7.53 -2.72
CA VAL A 102 11.40 -8.17 -1.99
C VAL A 102 10.91 -8.42 -0.57
N ILE A 103 10.81 -9.69 -0.19
CA ILE A 103 10.59 -10.10 1.19
C ILE A 103 11.97 -10.19 1.86
N VAL A 104 12.20 -9.30 2.82
CA VAL A 104 13.47 -9.26 3.56
C VAL A 104 13.38 -10.21 4.74
N LYS A 105 14.12 -11.32 4.61
CA LYS A 105 14.38 -12.19 5.75
C LYS A 105 15.36 -11.53 6.69
N SER A 106 14.89 -11.13 7.87
CA SER A 106 15.77 -10.74 8.96
C SER A 106 16.59 -11.97 9.36
N GLY A 107 17.81 -12.06 8.85
CA GLY A 107 18.77 -13.09 9.19
C GLY A 107 19.58 -12.72 10.43
N ALA A 108 19.14 -13.19 11.60
CA ALA A 108 19.95 -13.68 12.72
C ALA A 108 19.03 -14.17 13.85
#